data_AF-A0A920NI30-F1
#
_entry.id   AF-A0A920NI30-F1
#
_cell.length_a   1.000
_cell.length_b   1.000
_cell.length_c   1.000
_cell.angle_alpha   90.00
_cell.angle_beta   90.00
_cell.angle_gamma   90.00
#
_symmetry.space_group_name_H-M   'P 1'
#
loop_
_entity.id
_entity.type
_entity.pdbx_description
1 polymer ?
#
loop_
_entity_poly.entity_id
_entity_poly.type
_entity_poly.pdbx_seq_one_letter_code
_entity_poly.pdbx_strand_id
1 'polypeptide(L)'
;MISNTLSKHTITALVQDKPGVLNRISSMFRRRGFNISSLAVGQSESETLSRMTFVVDGDDKVVEQVTKHLHKLIDVIKVTDISEENVISRELALIKVKAGAEHPGSSNANIKHVQS
;
A
#
# COMPACT_ATOMS: atom_id res chain seq x y z
N MET A 1 -18.18 3.61 26.67
CA MET A 1 -17.31 4.29 25.69
C MET A 1 -16.26 3.29 25.25
N ILE A 2 -16.37 2.76 24.04
CA ILE A 2 -15.37 1.84 23.49
C ILE A 2 -14.61 2.63 22.42
N SER A 3 -13.29 2.63 22.52
CA SER A 3 -12.35 3.40 21.71
C SER A 3 -12.64 3.24 20.22
N ASN A 4 -12.75 4.36 19.51
CA ASN A 4 -12.68 4.38 18.06
C ASN A 4 -11.22 4.07 17.66
N THR A 5 -10.89 2.78 17.58
CA THR A 5 -9.61 2.32 17.04
C THR A 5 -9.57 2.77 15.58
N LEU A 6 -8.59 3.61 15.22
CA LEU A 6 -8.30 3.93 13.83
C LEU A 6 -8.10 2.61 13.08
N SER A 7 -9.06 2.25 12.24
CA SER A 7 -9.03 1.01 11.48
C SER A 7 -8.17 1.21 10.25
N LYS A 8 -7.35 0.21 9.94
CA LYS A 8 -6.55 0.21 8.72
C LYS A 8 -7.39 -0.42 7.62
N HIS A 9 -7.54 0.30 6.53
CA HIS A 9 -8.27 -0.18 5.38
C HIS A 9 -7.33 -0.37 4.19
N THR A 10 -7.45 -1.51 3.53
CA THR A 10 -6.65 -1.86 2.36
C THR A 10 -7.49 -1.70 1.12
N ILE A 11 -7.13 -0.71 0.29
CA ILE A 11 -7.84 -0.36 -0.93
C ILE A 11 -6.95 -0.71 -2.11
N THR A 12 -7.49 -1.40 -3.10
CA THR A 12 -6.81 -1.64 -4.38
C THR A 12 -7.47 -0.85 -5.48
N ALA A 13 -6.65 -0.31 -6.39
CA ALA A 13 -7.12 0.34 -7.60
C ALA A 13 -6.41 -0.24 -8.82
N LEU A 14 -7.17 -0.63 -9.84
CA LEU A 14 -6.65 -0.85 -11.19
C LEU A 14 -6.65 0.47 -11.93
N VAL A 15 -5.49 0.84 -12.48
CA VAL A 15 -5.29 2.15 -13.10
C VAL A 15 -4.55 1.99 -14.42
N GLN A 16 -4.66 2.98 -15.30
CA GLN A 16 -3.89 3.01 -16.54
C GLN A 16 -2.38 3.04 -16.25
N ASP A 17 -1.61 2.20 -16.94
CA ASP A 17 -0.15 2.21 -16.81
C ASP A 17 0.48 3.29 -17.71
N LYS A 18 0.40 4.55 -17.24
CA LYS A 18 0.88 5.72 -17.97
C LYS A 18 1.62 6.71 -17.06
N PRO A 19 2.58 7.47 -17.61
CA PRO A 19 3.24 8.53 -16.86
C PRO A 19 2.25 9.52 -16.22
N GLY A 20 2.49 9.87 -14.95
CA GLY A 20 1.70 10.87 -14.23
C GLY A 20 0.48 10.35 -13.47
N VAL A 21 0.04 9.10 -13.70
CA VAL A 21 -1.12 8.50 -13.00
C VAL A 21 -0.88 8.42 -11.49
N LEU A 22 0.28 7.89 -11.06
CA LEU A 22 0.67 7.85 -9.66
C LEU A 22 0.65 9.25 -9.00
N ASN A 23 1.19 10.25 -9.68
CA ASN A 23 1.23 11.62 -9.16
C ASN A 23 -0.18 12.21 -9.02
N ARG A 24 -1.09 11.94 -9.97
CA ARG A 24 -2.47 12.41 -9.90
C ARG A 24 -3.20 11.80 -8.69
N ILE A 25 -2.99 10.51 -8.44
CA ILE A 25 -3.59 9.79 -7.32
C ILE A 25 -3.00 10.28 -5.99
N SER A 26 -1.67 10.29 -5.85
CA SER A 26 -1.02 10.77 -4.62
C SER A 26 -1.36 12.22 -4.31
N SER A 27 -1.46 13.08 -5.33
CA SER A 27 -1.93 14.46 -5.19
C SER A 27 -3.38 14.55 -4.73
N MET A 28 -4.26 13.64 -5.16
CA MET A 28 -5.64 13.55 -4.68
C MET A 28 -5.67 13.22 -3.18
N PHE A 29 -4.95 12.19 -2.75
CA PHE A 29 -4.84 11.84 -1.32
C PHE A 29 -4.37 13.03 -0.48
N ARG A 30 -3.29 13.70 -0.91
CA ARG A 30 -2.76 14.90 -0.24
C ARG A 30 -3.80 16.02 -0.14
N ARG A 31 -4.47 16.36 -1.25
CA ARG A 31 -5.45 17.46 -1.29
C ARG A 31 -6.68 17.21 -0.44
N ARG A 32 -7.04 15.94 -0.23
CA ARG A 32 -8.18 15.52 0.58
C ARG A 32 -7.84 15.28 2.04
N GLY A 33 -6.54 15.29 2.39
CA GLY A 33 -6.08 15.07 3.76
C GLY A 33 -6.18 13.61 4.20
N PHE A 34 -6.13 12.66 3.27
CA PHE A 34 -6.14 11.23 3.59
C PHE A 34 -4.74 10.78 4.00
N ASN A 35 -4.65 10.04 5.12
CA ASN A 35 -3.39 9.48 5.60
C ASN A 35 -3.12 8.12 4.93
N ILE A 36 -1.99 8.00 4.22
CA ILE A 36 -1.56 6.75 3.60
C ILE A 36 -0.49 6.14 4.49
N SER A 37 -0.80 5.02 5.14
CA SER A 37 0.16 4.25 5.93
C SER A 37 1.15 3.49 5.05
N SER A 38 0.68 2.94 3.92
CA SER A 38 1.53 2.31 2.91
C SER A 38 0.94 2.41 1.51
N LEU A 39 1.82 2.37 0.52
CA LEU A 39 1.47 2.38 -0.90
C LEU A 39 2.41 1.43 -1.64
N ALA A 40 1.83 0.53 -2.42
CA ALA A 40 2.53 -0.34 -3.34
C ALA A 40 1.94 -0.21 -4.74
N VAL A 41 2.78 -0.29 -5.76
CA VAL A 41 2.38 -0.22 -7.17
C VAL A 41 3.16 -1.26 -7.95
N GLY A 42 2.47 -1.98 -8.83
CA GLY A 42 3.08 -2.94 -9.74
C GLY A 42 2.20 -3.20 -10.95
N GLN A 43 2.74 -3.93 -11.92
CA GLN A 43 1.97 -4.41 -13.06
C GLN A 43 0.81 -5.29 -12.59
N SER A 44 -0.35 -5.13 -13.23
CA SER A 44 -1.48 -6.03 -13.03
C SER A 44 -1.40 -7.24 -13.96
N GLU A 45 -2.45 -8.05 -13.96
CA GLU A 45 -2.62 -9.17 -14.89
C GLU A 45 -2.83 -8.69 -16.35
N SER A 46 -3.11 -7.40 -16.54
CA SER A 46 -3.18 -6.75 -17.85
C SER A 46 -1.96 -5.85 -18.08
N GLU A 47 -1.28 -6.04 -19.20
CA GLU A 47 -0.07 -5.28 -19.58
C GLU A 47 -0.27 -3.76 -19.68
N THR A 48 -1.51 -3.30 -19.84
CA THR A 48 -1.83 -1.86 -19.96
C THR A 48 -2.29 -1.22 -18.65
N LEU A 49 -2.37 -2.03 -17.58
CA LEU A 49 -2.90 -1.61 -16.30
C LEU A 49 -1.90 -1.91 -15.17
N SER A 50 -1.82 -0.97 -14.24
CA SER A 50 -1.09 -1.13 -12.99
C SER A 50 -2.07 -1.34 -11.85
N ARG A 51 -1.68 -2.16 -10.87
CA ARG A 51 -2.40 -2.33 -9.60
C ARG A 51 -1.72 -1.49 -8.54
N MET A 52 -2.47 -0.57 -7.95
CA MET A 52 -2.04 0.21 -6.79
C MET A 52 -2.76 -0.30 -5.54
N THR A 53 -2.02 -0.55 -4.48
CA THR A 53 -2.54 -0.95 -3.17
C THR A 53 -2.20 0.13 -2.16
N PHE A 54 -3.21 0.62 -1.45
CA PHE A 54 -3.10 1.66 -0.43
C PHE A 54 -3.56 1.09 0.90
N VAL A 55 -2.80 1.31 1.96
CA VAL A 55 -3.29 1.18 3.33
C VAL A 55 -3.57 2.57 3.86
N VAL A 56 -4.81 2.80 4.28
CA VAL A 56 -5.32 4.09 4.74
C VAL A 56 -5.78 3.96 6.19
N ASP A 57 -5.40 4.91 7.03
CA ASP A 57 -5.90 4.99 8.40
C ASP A 57 -7.22 5.79 8.43
N GLY A 58 -8.30 5.20 8.94
CA GLY A 58 -9.59 5.89 8.99
C GLY A 58 -10.74 5.05 9.54
N ASP A 59 -11.93 5.63 9.52
CA ASP A 59 -13.19 4.90 9.67
C ASP A 59 -13.78 4.56 8.29
N ASP A 60 -14.88 3.82 8.25
CA ASP A 60 -15.56 3.45 7.01
C ASP A 60 -15.95 4.66 6.15
N LYS A 61 -16.18 5.83 6.77
CA LYS A 61 -16.48 7.08 6.05
C LYS A 61 -15.26 7.59 5.29
N VAL A 62 -14.07 7.50 5.87
CA VAL A 62 -12.82 7.83 5.16
C VAL A 62 -12.65 6.93 3.94
N VAL A 63 -12.87 5.62 4.09
CA VAL A 63 -12.77 4.65 2.98
C VAL A 63 -13.77 4.94 1.88
N GLU A 64 -15.02 5.22 2.24
CA GLU A 64 -16.07 5.59 1.31
C GLU A 64 -15.68 6.84 0.52
N GLN A 65 -15.12 7.86 1.20
CA GLN A 65 -14.64 9.07 0.55
C GLN A 65 -13.44 8.82 -0.36
N VAL A 66 -12.44 8.05 0.08
CA VAL A 66 -11.28 7.66 -0.74
C VAL A 66 -11.75 6.98 -2.02
N THR A 67 -12.62 5.97 -1.88
CA THR A 67 -13.18 5.21 -3.01
C THR A 67 -13.94 6.13 -3.97
N LYS A 68 -14.81 7.00 -3.44
CA LYS A 68 -15.55 8.00 -4.23
C LYS A 68 -14.62 8.97 -4.97
N HIS A 69 -13.49 9.35 -4.38
CA HIS A 69 -12.55 10.26 -5.04
C HIS A 69 -11.69 9.56 -6.07
N LEU A 70 -11.28 8.32 -5.84
CA LEU A 70 -10.59 7.49 -6.83
C LEU A 70 -11.47 7.28 -8.07
N HIS A 71 -12.75 6.95 -7.92
CA HIS A 71 -13.68 6.80 -9.05
C HIS A 71 -13.86 8.06 -9.92
N LYS A 72 -13.49 9.24 -9.43
CA LYS A 72 -13.56 10.49 -10.21
C LYS A 72 -12.33 10.72 -11.09
N LEU A 73 -11.28 9.94 -10.91
CA LEU A 73 -10.07 10.04 -11.72
C LEU A 73 -10.23 9.21 -12.98
N ILE A 74 -10.07 9.84 -14.15
CA ILE A 74 -10.20 9.19 -15.47
C ILE A 74 -9.24 8.00 -15.61
N ASP A 75 -8.09 8.07 -14.94
CA ASP A 75 -7.06 7.03 -15.01
C ASP A 75 -7.41 5.77 -14.17
N VAL A 76 -8.46 5.81 -13.34
CA VAL A 76 -8.87 4.70 -12.46
C VAL A 76 -9.97 3.87 -13.13
N ILE A 77 -9.72 2.57 -13.29
CA ILE A 77 -10.61 1.62 -13.95
C ILE A 77 -11.50 0.88 -12.94
N LYS A 78 -10.93 0.49 -11.81
CA LYS A 78 -11.65 -0.25 -10.75
C LYS A 78 -11.06 0.09 -9.39
N VAL A 79 -11.91 0.18 -8.38
CA VAL A 79 -11.50 0.30 -6.97
C VAL A 79 -12.18 -0.82 -6.18
N THR A 80 -11.43 -1.49 -5.32
CA THR A 80 -11.95 -2.54 -4.42
C THR A 80 -11.39 -2.28 -3.02
N ASP A 81 -12.28 -2.27 -2.01
CA ASP A 81 -11.88 -2.38 -0.61
C ASP A 81 -11.75 -3.87 -0.27
N ILE A 82 -10.55 -4.30 0.12
CA ILE A 82 -10.24 -5.69 0.45
C ILE A 82 -9.99 -5.88 1.95
N SER A 83 -10.38 -4.90 2.78
CA SER A 83 -10.13 -4.91 4.23
C SER A 83 -10.79 -6.09 4.96
N GLU A 84 -11.94 -6.55 4.47
CA GLU A 84 -12.70 -7.67 5.07
C GLU A 84 -12.54 -8.99 4.29
N GLU A 85 -11.77 -8.98 3.20
CA GLU A 85 -11.49 -10.20 2.44
C GLU A 85 -10.43 -11.05 3.18
N ASN A 86 -10.43 -12.36 2.97
CA ASN A 86 -9.36 -13.25 3.43
C ASN A 86 -8.08 -12.98 2.61
N VAL A 87 -7.40 -11.88 2.90
CA VAL A 87 -6.22 -11.42 2.17
C VAL A 87 -4.96 -11.88 2.89
N ILE A 88 -4.04 -12.48 2.14
CA ILE A 88 -2.68 -12.73 2.61
C ILE A 88 -1.85 -11.48 2.35
N SER A 89 -1.54 -10.72 3.40
CA SER A 89 -0.59 -9.61 3.31
C SER A 89 0.84 -10.12 3.50
N ARG A 90 1.77 -9.69 2.64
CA ARG A 90 3.21 -9.97 2.77
C ARG A 90 4.00 -8.70 2.50
N GLU A 91 4.91 -8.37 3.39
CA GLU A 91 5.86 -7.28 3.22
C GLU A 91 7.28 -7.84 3.05
N LEU A 92 8.09 -7.16 2.23
CA LEU A 92 9.50 -7.47 2.05
C LEU A 92 10.33 -6.50 2.88
N ALA A 93 11.24 -7.03 3.71
CA ALA A 93 12.17 -6.23 4.50
C ALA A 93 13.62 -6.47 4.08
N LEU A 94 14.36 -5.38 3.86
CA LEU A 94 15.80 -5.40 3.64
C LEU A 94 16.51 -4.93 4.92
N ILE A 95 17.26 -5.81 5.57
CA ILE A 95 17.97 -5.50 6.82
C ILE A 95 19.47 -5.42 6.55
N LYS A 96 20.04 -4.21 6.70
CA LYS A 96 21.49 -4.00 6.61
C LYS A 96 22.16 -4.34 7.95
N VAL A 97 23.05 -5.32 7.96
CA VAL A 97 23.83 -5.71 9.14
C VAL A 97 25.26 -5.22 9.00
N LYS A 98 25.82 -4.65 10.09
CA LYS A 98 27.23 -4.28 10.15
C LYS A 98 28.07 -5.53 10.42
N ALA A 99 28.93 -5.92 9.49
CA ALA A 99 29.92 -6.97 9.70
C ALA A 99 31.14 -6.40 10.45
N GLY A 100 31.58 -7.08 11.51
CA GLY A 100 32.81 -6.72 12.24
C GLY A 100 34.07 -7.11 11.44
N ALA A 101 35.17 -6.37 11.64
CA ALA A 101 36.43 -6.55 10.90
C ALA A 101 37.08 -7.94 11.05
N GLU A 102 36.73 -8.67 12.11
CA GLU A 102 37.23 -10.02 12.41
C GLU A 102 36.70 -11.08 11.42
N HIS A 103 35.65 -10.78 10.65
CA HIS A 103 34.97 -11.75 9.79
C HIS A 103 34.45 -11.12 8.47
N PRO A 104 35.34 -10.80 7.50
CA PRO A 104 34.94 -10.19 6.23
C PRO A 104 34.10 -11.12 5.32
N GLY A 105 33.97 -12.41 5.66
CA GLY A 105 33.30 -13.43 4.84
C GLY A 105 32.27 -14.31 5.57
N SER A 106 32.01 -14.10 6.87
CA SER A 106 30.97 -14.85 7.60
C SER A 106 29.87 -13.93 8.11
N SER A 107 29.30 -13.13 7.21
CA SER A 107 27.95 -12.58 7.42
C SER A 107 26.91 -13.68 7.14
N ASN A 108 26.96 -14.76 7.93
CA ASN A 108 25.81 -15.65 8.07
C ASN A 108 24.79 -14.84 8.87
N ALA A 109 23.95 -14.10 8.14
CA ALA A 109 22.84 -13.38 8.73
C ALA A 109 22.04 -14.39 9.57
N ASN A 110 22.16 -14.30 10.88
CA ASN A 110 21.18 -14.88 11.80
C ASN A 110 19.89 -14.10 11.55
N ILE A 111 19.18 -14.48 10.48
CA ILE A 111 17.81 -14.06 10.20
C ILE A 111 17.00 -14.67 11.34
N LYS A 112 16.91 -13.94 12.46
CA LYS A 112 15.92 -14.26 13.48
C LYS A 112 14.59 -14.16 12.78
N HIS A 113 13.87 -15.28 12.80
CA HIS A 113 12.49 -15.43 12.33
C HIS A 113 11.72 -14.13 12.59
N VAL A 114 11.45 -13.36 11.54
CA VAL A 114 10.44 -12.30 11.60
C VAL A 114 9.13 -13.05 11.47
N GLN A 115 8.56 -13.44 12.61
CA GLN A 115 7.21 -13.99 12.63
C GLN A 115 6.25 -12.85 12.26
N SER A 116 5.58 -13.01 11.12
CA SER A 116 4.37 -12.30 10.73
C SER A 116 3.17 -12.77 11.54
#